data_AF-V6CLB4-F1
#
_entry.id   AF-V6CLB4-F1
#
_cell.length_a   1.000
_cell.length_b   1.000
_cell.length_c   1.000
_cell.angle_alpha   90.00
_cell.angle_beta   90.00
_cell.angle_gamma   90.00
#
_symmetry.space_group_name_H-M   'P 1'
#
loop_
_entity.id
_entity.type
_entity.pdbx_description
1 polymer ?
#
loop_
_entity_poly.entity_id
_entity_poly.type
_entity_poly.pdbx_seq_one_letter_code
_entity_poly.pdbx_strand_id
1 'polypeptide(L)'
;MQKQVDAMLEKIVSKRKLQVGSKARAEKIRTYNFQHDRVTDHRIQMSITGVAEFLSAGETLQTMIERLQEQHLEDRLDHIIENCIVE
;
A
#
# COMPACT_ATOMS: atom_id res chain seq x y z
N MET A 1 -1.91 28.56 -21.10
CA MET A 1 -1.11 28.24 -19.90
C MET A 1 -1.99 27.90 -18.69
N GLN A 2 -2.84 28.81 -18.19
CA GLN A 2 -3.66 28.57 -16.99
C GLN A 2 -4.48 27.26 -17.03
N LYS A 3 -5.26 27.03 -18.09
CA LYS A 3 -6.03 25.78 -18.30
C LYS A 3 -5.20 24.48 -18.21
N GLN A 4 -3.92 24.50 -18.62
CA GLN A 4 -3.07 23.31 -18.57
C GLN A 4 -2.59 23.02 -17.15
N VAL A 5 -2.29 24.07 -16.39
CA VAL A 5 -1.94 23.97 -14.97
C VAL A 5 -3.12 23.45 -14.17
N ASP A 6 -4.32 24.01 -14.42
CA ASP A 6 -5.55 23.58 -13.74
C ASP A 6 -5.86 22.10 -14.04
N ALA A 7 -5.77 21.68 -15.30
CA ALA A 7 -5.97 20.29 -15.71
C ALA A 7 -4.92 19.33 -15.09
N MET A 8 -3.69 19.79 -14.88
CA MET A 8 -2.65 19.01 -14.20
C MET A 8 -2.96 18.86 -12.71
N LEU A 9 -3.39 19.95 -12.06
CA LEU A 9 -3.79 19.94 -10.65
C LEU A 9 -4.98 19.01 -10.41
N GLU A 10 -6.01 19.05 -11.27
CA GLU A 10 -7.15 18.14 -11.19
C GLU A 10 -6.73 16.67 -11.27
N LYS A 11 -5.82 16.32 -12.18
CA LYS A 11 -5.27 14.96 -12.29
C LYS A 11 -4.49 14.53 -11.05
N ILE A 12 -3.74 15.45 -10.42
CA ILE A 12 -3.00 15.16 -9.19
C ILE A 12 -3.97 14.94 -8.03
N VAL A 13 -4.97 15.81 -7.90
CA VAL A 13 -5.98 15.73 -6.83
C VAL A 13 -6.80 14.45 -6.96
N SER A 14 -7.22 14.07 -8.16
CA SER A 14 -8.00 12.85 -8.38
C SER A 14 -7.18 11.59 -8.05
N LYS A 15 -5.92 11.52 -8.51
CA LYS A 15 -4.99 10.43 -8.17
C LYS A 15 -4.76 10.33 -6.65
N ARG A 16 -4.55 11.47 -5.99
CA ARG A 16 -4.38 11.49 -4.52
C ARG A 16 -5.63 11.02 -3.80
N LYS A 17 -6.82 11.43 -4.25
CA LYS A 17 -8.10 11.00 -3.67
C LYS A 17 -8.28 9.48 -3.80
N LEU A 18 -7.92 8.90 -4.94
CA LEU A 18 -7.94 7.45 -5.15
C LEU A 18 -6.95 6.72 -4.23
N GLN A 19 -5.74 7.26 -4.03
CA GLN A 19 -4.73 6.63 -3.18
C GLN A 19 -5.05 6.72 -1.68
N VAL A 20 -5.62 7.83 -1.22
CA VAL A 20 -5.93 8.07 0.20
C VAL A 20 -7.28 7.47 0.61
N GLY A 21 -8.19 7.27 -0.35
CA GLY A 21 -9.54 6.78 -0.07
C GLY A 21 -10.38 7.79 0.70
N SER A 22 -11.20 7.29 1.62
CA SER A 22 -12.10 8.11 2.46
C SER A 22 -11.42 8.64 3.73
N LYS A 23 -10.16 8.24 3.99
CA LYS A 23 -9.42 8.51 5.23
C LYS A 23 -10.10 7.92 6.48
N ALA A 24 -11.02 6.96 6.30
CA ALA A 24 -11.64 6.23 7.40
C ALA A 24 -10.63 5.31 8.09
N ARG A 25 -10.81 5.10 9.40
CA ARG A 25 -9.94 4.21 10.20
C ARG A 25 -9.97 2.75 9.71
N ALA A 26 -11.07 2.33 9.09
CA ALA A 26 -11.23 1.00 8.52
C ALA A 26 -10.36 0.77 7.28
N GLU A 27 -9.97 1.83 6.56
CA GLU A 27 -9.18 1.75 5.32
C GLU A 27 -7.66 1.87 5.55
N LYS A 28 -7.21 1.84 6.81
CA LYS A 28 -5.78 1.95 7.12
C LYS A 28 -5.01 0.75 6.55
N ILE A 29 -3.87 1.01 5.93
CA ILE A 29 -3.00 -0.05 5.40
C ILE A 29 -2.14 -0.70 6.49
N ARG A 30 -1.83 0.01 7.58
CA ARG A 30 -0.92 -0.43 8.65
C ARG A 30 -1.34 0.07 10.03
N THR A 31 -1.02 -0.70 11.07
CA THR A 31 -1.05 -0.28 12.49
C THR A 31 0.37 -0.33 13.05
N TYR A 32 0.80 0.76 13.70
CA TYR A 32 2.03 0.82 14.48
C TYR A 32 1.66 0.81 15.97
N ASN A 33 2.11 -0.20 16.70
CA ASN A 33 1.81 -0.37 18.12
C ASN A 33 3.09 -0.31 18.94
N PHE A 34 3.39 0.88 19.48
CA PHE A 34 4.59 1.12 20.29
C PHE A 34 4.56 0.43 21.66
N GLN A 35 3.38 0.22 22.24
CA GLN A 35 3.25 -0.46 23.54
C GLN A 35 3.61 -1.94 23.47
N HIS A 36 3.31 -2.58 22.32
CA HIS A 36 3.58 -3.99 22.07
C HIS A 36 4.73 -4.20 21.07
N ASP A 37 5.49 -3.13 20.78
CA ASP A 37 6.60 -3.07 19.84
C ASP A 37 6.37 -3.85 18.54
N ARG A 38 5.23 -3.61 17.88
CA ARG A 38 4.84 -4.31 16.65
C ARG A 38 4.29 -3.41 15.56
N VAL A 39 4.60 -3.73 14.31
CA VAL A 39 3.95 -3.17 13.12
C VAL A 39 3.14 -4.28 12.43
N THR A 40 1.89 -3.99 12.08
CA THR A 40 1.01 -4.92 11.36
C THR A 40 0.54 -4.27 10.07
N ASP A 41 0.79 -4.89 8.91
CA ASP A 41 0.24 -4.49 7.61
C ASP A 41 -1.02 -5.29 7.30
N HIS A 42 -2.14 -4.59 7.08
CA HIS A 42 -3.46 -5.19 6.89
C HIS A 42 -3.69 -5.70 5.48
N ARG A 43 -2.86 -5.30 4.50
CA ARG A 43 -3.01 -5.73 3.11
C ARG A 43 -2.64 -7.21 2.95
N ILE A 44 -1.59 -7.63 3.67
CA ILE A 44 -1.07 -9.01 3.65
C ILE A 44 -1.20 -9.72 5.02
N GLN A 45 -1.84 -9.09 6.00
CA GLN A 45 -2.00 -9.59 7.37
C GLN A 45 -0.68 -9.97 8.08
N MET A 46 0.44 -9.38 7.65
CA MET A 46 1.77 -9.64 8.19
C MET A 46 2.04 -8.74 9.41
N SER A 47 2.65 -9.32 10.45
CA SER A 47 3.09 -8.57 11.63
C SER A 47 4.57 -8.82 11.92
N ILE A 48 5.29 -7.75 12.28
CA ILE A 48 6.71 -7.75 12.60
C ILE A 48 6.96 -7.03 13.92
N THR A 49 7.90 -7.53 14.72
CA THR A 49 8.36 -6.89 15.95
C THR A 49 9.43 -5.84 15.66
N GLY A 50 9.60 -4.85 16.54
CA GLY A 50 10.62 -3.81 16.39
C GLY A 50 10.13 -2.61 15.59
N VAL A 51 9.30 -1.76 16.21
CA VAL A 51 8.78 -0.55 15.55
C VAL A 51 9.90 0.43 15.24
N ALA A 52 10.89 0.57 16.13
CA ALA A 52 12.00 1.50 15.95
C ALA A 52 12.86 1.13 14.73
N GLU A 53 13.21 -0.15 14.60
CA GLU A 53 13.98 -0.68 13.46
C GLU A 53 13.20 -0.55 12.14
N PHE A 54 11.91 -0.83 12.17
CA PHE A 54 11.06 -0.68 11.00
C PHE A 54 11.00 0.79 10.54
N LEU A 55 10.93 1.74 11.47
CA LEU A 55 10.90 3.17 11.17
C LEU A 55 12.26 3.72 10.75
N SER A 56 13.37 3.10 11.15
CA SER A 56 14.71 3.47 10.68
C SER A 56 15.02 2.99 9.26
N ALA A 57 14.02 2.47 8.53
CA ALA A 57 14.19 1.85 7.23
C ALA A 57 15.23 0.72 7.22
N GLY A 58 15.22 -0.08 8.30
CA GLY A 58 16.06 -1.27 8.43
C GLY A 58 15.56 -2.45 7.59
N GLU A 59 16.14 -3.63 7.85
CA GLU A 59 15.86 -4.88 7.14
C GLU A 59 14.38 -5.28 7.25
N THR A 60 13.78 -5.11 8.44
CA THR A 60 12.36 -5.45 8.67
C THR A 60 11.38 -4.70 7.76
N LEU A 61 11.69 -3.45 7.37
CA LEU A 61 10.88 -2.71 6.40
C LEU A 61 11.06 -3.29 5.00
N GLN A 62 12.30 -3.60 4.63
CA GLN A 62 12.64 -4.16 3.33
C GLN A 62 11.96 -5.51 3.11
N THR A 63 12.01 -6.41 4.09
CA THR A 63 11.29 -7.70 4.04
C THR A 63 9.79 -7.54 3.83
N MET A 64 9.17 -6.56 4.50
CA MET A 64 7.74 -6.29 4.32
C MET A 64 7.44 -5.75 2.92
N ILE A 65 8.29 -4.90 2.36
CA ILE A 65 8.14 -4.37 0.99
C ILE A 65 8.22 -5.51 -0.02
N GLU A 66 9.21 -6.39 0.10
CA GLU A 66 9.37 -7.55 -0.79
C GLU A 66 8.13 -8.44 -0.77
N ARG A 67 7.61 -8.77 0.43
CA ARG A 67 6.39 -9.58 0.54
C ARG A 67 5.17 -8.92 -0.09
N LEU A 68 5.04 -7.60 0.02
CA LEU A 68 3.96 -6.84 -0.64
C LEU A 68 4.08 -6.85 -2.16
N GLN A 69 5.30 -6.81 -2.70
CA GLN A 69 5.56 -6.86 -4.13
C GLN A 69 5.25 -8.25 -4.69
N GLU A 70 5.65 -9.31 -3.99
CA GLU A 70 5.31 -10.70 -4.32
C GLU A 70 3.79 -10.90 -4.37
N GLN A 71 3.07 -10.50 -3.32
CA GLN A 71 1.61 -10.62 -3.29
C GLN A 71 0.96 -9.87 -4.45
N HIS A 72 1.44 -8.65 -4.75
CA HIS A 72 0.92 -7.88 -5.87
C HIS A 72 1.16 -8.56 -7.22
N LEU A 73 2.30 -9.24 -7.39
CA LEU A 73 2.59 -10.01 -8.59
C LEU A 73 1.66 -11.22 -8.71
N GLU A 74 1.47 -11.97 -7.62
CA GLU A 74 0.53 -13.09 -7.54
C GLU A 74 -0.88 -12.64 -7.94
N ASP A 75 -1.43 -11.61 -7.29
CA ASP A 75 -2.77 -11.08 -7.58
C ASP A 75 -2.90 -10.63 -9.05
N ARG A 76 -1.84 -10.06 -9.63
CA ARG A 76 -1.82 -9.64 -11.04
C ARG A 76 -1.81 -10.83 -12.00
N LEU A 77 -1.04 -11.87 -11.69
CA LEU A 77 -1.00 -13.07 -12.51
C LEU A 77 -2.34 -13.79 -12.48
N ASP A 78 -2.94 -13.94 -11.30
CA ASP A 78 -4.27 -14.52 -11.13
C ASP A 78 -5.31 -13.76 -11.94
N HIS A 79 -5.30 -12.43 -11.87
CA HIS A 79 -6.20 -11.59 -12.66
C HIS A 79 -6.03 -11.77 -14.18
N ILE A 80 -4.80 -11.93 -14.66
CA ILE A 80 -4.53 -12.19 -16.08
C ILE A 80 -5.05 -13.57 -16.47
N ILE A 81 -4.79 -14.60 -15.65
CA ILE A 81 -5.24 -15.97 -15.91
C ILE A 81 -6.77 -16.03 -15.96
N GLU A 82 -7.46 -15.41 -15.00
CA GLU A 82 -8.92 -15.34 -14.98
C GLU A 82 -9.44 -14.74 -16.28
N ASN A 83 -8.94 -13.56 -16.69
CA ASN A 83 -9.40 -12.89 -17.90
C ASN A 83 -9.05 -13.66 -19.19
N CYS A 84 -7.93 -14.38 -19.23
CA CYS A 84 -7.54 -15.18 -20.39
C CYS A 84 -8.32 -16.50 -20.54
N ILE A 85 -9.02 -16.97 -19.50
CA ILE A 85 -9.83 -18.19 -19.56
C ILE A 85 -11.27 -17.89 -19.99
N VAL A 86 -11.74 -16.64 -19.86
CA VAL A 86 -13.11 -16.23 -20.24
C VAL A 86 -13.23 -15.79 -21.71
N GLU A 87 -12.12 -15.69 -22.45
CA GLU A 87 -12.10 -15.53 -23.92
C GLU A 87 -11.90 -16.87 -24.63
#